data_AF-A0A5P9CMM2-F1
#
_entry.id   AF-A0A5P9CMM2-F1
#
_cell.length_a   1.000
_cell.length_b   1.000
_cell.length_c   1.000
_cell.angle_alpha   90.00
_cell.angle_beta   90.00
_cell.angle_gamma   90.00
#
_symmetry.space_group_name_H-M   'P 1'
#
loop_
_entity.id
_entity.type
_entity.pdbx_description
1 polymer ?
#
loop_
_entity_poly.entity_id
_entity_poly.type
_entity_poly.pdbx_seq_one_letter_code
_entity_poly.pdbx_strand_id
1 'polypeptide(L)' 'MLDKLINEVRQCKVCDPDLALGARPIIQAGTEARLLIIGQAPGVKAHNTNMPWSDPSGDRLRKWLYQPE' A
#
# COMPACT_ATOMS: atom_id res chain seq x y z
N MET A 1 -14.31 -13.54 2.57
CA MET A 1 -14.84 -12.18 2.84
C MET A 1 -13.77 -11.12 2.64
N LEU A 2 -12.61 -11.24 3.30
CA LEU A 2 -11.50 -10.29 3.15
C LEU A 2 -10.98 -10.19 1.70
N ASP A 3 -10.75 -11.32 1.01
CA ASP A 3 -10.25 -11.30 -0.38
C ASP A 3 -11.21 -10.60 -1.34
N LYS A 4 -12.53 -10.77 -1.13
CA LYS A 4 -13.56 -10.08 -1.92
C LYS A 4 -13.43 -8.57 -1.75
N LEU A 5 -13.33 -8.09 -0.50
CA LEU A 5 -13.16 -6.67 -0.21
C LEU A 5 -11.84 -6.12 -0.79
N ILE A 6 -10.73 -6.87 -0.67
CA ILE A 6 -9.44 -6.46 -1.25
C ILE A 6 -9.56 -6.32 -2.77
N ASN A 7 -10.26 -7.24 -3.44
CA ASN A 7 -10.48 -7.17 -4.88
C ASN A 7 -11.35 -5.98 -5.28
N GLU A 8 -12.42 -5.68 -4.53
CA GLU A 8 -13.27 -4.50 -4.75
C GLU A 8 -12.45 -3.20 -4.60
N VAL A 9 -11.63 -3.10 -3.54
CA VAL A 9 -10.76 -1.93 -3.32
C VAL A 9 -9.75 -1.77 -4.46
N ARG A 10 -9.14 -2.86 -4.94
CA ARG A 10 -8.18 -2.83 -6.06
C ARG A 10 -8.79 -2.36 -7.38
N GLN A 11 -10.10 -2.49 -7.54
CA GLN A 11 -10.85 -2.04 -8.72
C GLN A 11 -11.39 -0.62 -8.59
N CYS A 12 -11.19 0.05 -7.45
CA CYS A 12 -11.71 1.40 -7.23
C CYS A 12 -11.08 2.41 -8.21
N LYS A 13 -11.95 3.18 -8.88
CA LYS A 13 -11.60 4.24 -9.85
C LYS A 13 -12.28 5.57 -9.56
N VAL A 14 -12.84 5.75 -8.36
CA VAL A 14 -13.62 6.95 -8.00
C VAL A 14 -12.85 8.25 -8.21
N CYS A 15 -11.56 8.27 -7.88
CA CYS A 15 -10.68 9.43 -8.00
C CYS A 15 -9.81 9.44 -9.27
N ASP A 16 -10.04 8.52 -10.22
CA ASP A 16 -9.23 8.42 -11.45
C ASP A 16 -9.15 9.74 -12.24
N PRO A 17 -10.23 10.55 -12.37
CA PRO A 17 -10.19 11.84 -13.07
C PRO A 17 -9.30 12.91 -12.42
N ASP A 18 -9.06 12.81 -11.11
CA ASP A 18 -8.37 13.83 -10.31
C ASP A 18 -6.90 13.51 -10.08
N LEU A 19 -6.43 12.33 -10.50
CA LEU A 19 -5.09 11.83 -10.24
C LEU A 19 -4.21 11.87 -11.49
N ALA A 20 -3.08 12.57 -11.42
CA ALA A 20 -2.15 12.73 -12.55
C ALA A 20 -1.61 11.41 -13.13
N LEU A 21 -1.56 10.33 -12.32
CA LEU A 21 -1.13 8.99 -12.73
C LEU A 21 -2.28 7.97 -12.77
N GLY A 22 -3.52 8.44 -12.62
CA GLY A 22 -4.70 7.60 -12.46
C GLY A 22 -4.78 6.92 -11.09
N ALA A 23 -5.94 6.32 -10.83
CA ALA A 23 -6.20 5.55 -9.62
C ALA A 23 -5.55 4.17 -9.72
N ARG A 24 -4.64 3.87 -8.80
CA ARG A 24 -4.03 2.55 -8.62
C ARG A 24 -3.99 2.20 -7.14
N PRO A 25 -5.10 1.70 -6.57
CA PRO A 25 -5.19 1.40 -5.14
C PRO A 25 -4.16 0.35 -4.71
N ILE A 26 -3.33 0.68 -3.73
CA ILE A 26 -2.29 -0.20 -3.19
C ILE A 26 -2.69 -0.60 -1.77
N ILE A 27 -3.05 -1.87 -1.58
CA ILE A 27 -3.44 -2.42 -0.29
C ILE A 27 -2.92 -3.85 -0.13
N GLN A 28 -2.46 -4.16 1.09
CA GLN A 28 -2.12 -5.49 1.55
C GLN A 28 -2.78 -5.69 2.91
N ALA A 29 -3.49 -6.80 3.08
CA ALA A 29 -4.12 -7.20 4.33
C ALA A 29 -4.15 -8.73 4.41
N GLY A 30 -4.16 -9.25 5.64
CA GLY A 30 -4.30 -10.68 5.92
C GLY A 30 -4.98 -10.86 7.28
N THR A 31 -5.75 -11.94 7.43
CA THR A 31 -6.50 -12.22 8.67
C THR A 31 -5.59 -12.45 9.89
N GLU A 32 -4.39 -12.95 9.64
CA GLU A 32 -3.39 -13.25 10.68
C GLU A 32 -2.44 -12.07 10.96
N ALA A 33 -2.67 -10.90 10.33
CA ALA A 33 -1.81 -9.74 10.51
C ALA A 33 -1.92 -9.21 11.95
N ARG A 34 -0.80 -9.17 12.66
CA ARG A 34 -0.72 -8.67 14.05
C ARG A 34 -0.41 -7.18 14.15
N LEU A 35 -0.01 -6.56 13.03
CA LEU A 35 0.41 -5.17 12.95
C LEU A 35 -0.27 -4.51 11.75
N LEU A 36 -0.91 -3.37 11.98
CA LEU A 36 -1.50 -2.52 10.95
C LEU A 36 -0.62 -1.28 10.78
N ILE A 37 -0.14 -1.04 9.56
CA ILE A 37 0.67 0.14 9.22
C ILE A 37 -0.10 0.98 8.20
N ILE A 38 -0.46 2.21 8.58
CA ILE A 38 -1.19 3.16 7.75
C ILE A 38 -0.25 4.29 7.33
N GLY A 39 0.01 4.41 6.03
CA GLY A 39 0.75 5.53 5.44
C GLY A 39 -0.18 6.66 4.99
N GLN A 40 0.39 7.72 4.40
CA GLN A 40 -0.39 8.81 3.79
C GLN A 40 -0.98 8.41 2.43
N ALA A 41 -0.10 8.20 1.45
CA ALA A 41 -0.43 7.95 0.05
C ALA A 41 0.77 7.33 -0.67
N PRO A 42 0.58 6.62 -1.80
CA PRO A 42 1.68 6.05 -2.55
C PRO A 42 2.51 7.14 -3.26
N GLY A 43 3.83 7.09 -3.08
CA GLY A 43 4.75 7.83 -3.95
C GLY A 43 4.84 7.22 -5.34
N VAL A 44 5.47 7.92 -6.29
CA VAL A 44 5.57 7.50 -7.71
C VAL A 44 6.17 6.10 -7.87
N LYS A 45 7.21 5.76 -7.10
CA LYS A 45 7.83 4.42 -7.18
C LYS A 45 6.87 3.33 -6.73
N ALA A 46 6.18 3.51 -5.61
CA ALA A 46 5.16 2.57 -5.12
C ALA A 46 3.98 2.48 -6.10
N HIS A 47 3.55 3.61 -6.67
CA HIS A 47 2.54 3.63 -7.74
C HIS A 47 2.95 2.77 -8.93
N ASN A 48 4.19 2.89 -9.42
CA ASN A 48 4.66 2.14 -10.58
C ASN A 48 4.77 0.63 -10.31
N THR A 49 5.26 0.25 -9.13
CA THR A 49 5.45 -1.17 -8.73
C THR A 49 4.17 -1.85 -8.26
N ASN A 50 3.14 -1.08 -7.90
CA ASN A 50 1.93 -1.57 -7.21
C ASN A 50 2.24 -2.31 -5.89
N MET A 51 3.33 -1.94 -5.22
CA MET A 51 3.78 -2.59 -4.00
C MET A 51 3.89 -1.56 -2.87
N PRO A 52 3.25 -1.79 -1.71
CA PRO A 52 3.36 -0.88 -0.57
C PRO A 52 4.80 -0.87 -0.06
N TRP A 53 5.30 0.31 0.32
CA TRP A 53 6.63 0.46 0.93
C TRP A 53 7.79 -0.06 0.05
N SER A 54 7.68 0.02 -1.29
CA SER A 54 8.72 -0.42 -2.25
C SER A 54 9.76 0.66 -2.58
N ASP A 55 9.84 1.70 -1.76
CA ASP A 55 10.69 2.87 -1.94
C ASP A 55 11.63 3.08 -0.73
N PRO A 56 12.54 4.06 -0.76
CA PRO A 56 13.49 4.30 0.33
C PRO A 56 12.83 4.57 1.70
N SER A 57 11.57 5.05 1.73
CA SER A 57 10.83 5.21 2.97
C SER A 57 10.45 3.86 3.57
N GLY A 58 10.10 2.89 2.72
CA GLY A 58 9.86 1.51 3.12
C GLY A 58 11.12 0.80 3.65
N ASP A 59 12.29 1.09 3.09
CA ASP A 59 13.56 0.56 3.61
C ASP A 59 13.83 1.07 5.03
N ARG A 60 13.58 2.36 5.29
CA ARG A 60 13.69 2.93 6.63
C ARG A 60 12.65 2.34 7.59
N LEU A 61 11.40 2.20 7.15
CA LEU A 61 10.34 1.59 7.94
C LEU A 61 10.72 0.17 8.37
N ARG A 62 11.22 -0.65 7.45
CA ARG A 62 11.71 -1.99 7.77
C ARG A 62 12.83 -1.96 8.80
N LYS A 63 13.79 -1.04 8.70
CA LYS A 63 14.83 -0.88 9.73
C LYS A 63 14.28 -0.51 11.11
N TRP A 64 13.19 0.25 11.19
CA TRP A 64 12.54 0.55 12.48
C TRP A 64 11.79 -0.65 13.04
N LEU A 65 11.15 -1.45 12.18
CA LEU A 65 10.40 -2.64 12.57
C LEU A 65 11.32 -3.81 12.95
N TYR A 66 12.46 -3.93 12.27
CA TYR A 66 13.51 -4.89 12.55
C TYR A 66 14.62 -4.19 13.33
N GLN A 67 14.42 -3.98 14.62
CA GLN A 67 15.56 -3.68 15.49
C GLN A 67 16.32 -4.98 15.76
N PRO A 68 17.61 -5.09 15.41
CA PRO A 68 18.46 -6.11 16.02
C PRO A 68 18.61 -5.78 17.51
N GLU A 69 18.58 -6.81 18.36
CA GLU A 69 19.01 -6.70 19.76
C GLU A 69 20.47 -6.22 19.86
#